data_AF-A0A498M1E7-F1
#
_entry.id   AF-A0A498M1E7-F1
#
_cell.length_a   1.000
_cell.length_b   1.000
_cell.length_c   1.000
_cell.angle_alpha   90.00
_cell.angle_beta   90.00
_cell.angle_gamma   90.00
#
_symmetry.space_group_name_H-M   'P 1'
#
loop_
_entity.id
_entity.type
_entity.pdbx_description
1 polymer ?
#
loop_
_entity_poly.entity_id
_entity_poly.type
_entity_poly.pdbx_seq_one_letter_code
_entity_poly.pdbx_strand_id
1 'polypeptide(L)'
;MATVSDTGWNGWKTSIKFKMGNLRNKMRKIGCLEVAVNAGKRSQGHPENEPSHSKIKKPRRSEVNYLPNFPQEYQRVTNENLPNKFYAQLDYHLPRLMTLLRQKSSKTGKTADTLANLLKVHDEQELHDVNSRRTTVIRGLPVLLRDKDLGFFRTTLIDNPEVLTEDASVALLTVVHENAAAPIHYDPVRVSVVLENEMVTTHSQLPEAFLVLFGFMYALHLKYPKGLAKTFEFVQKVLLGMDDGKLSPSVQTLKNELM
;
A
#
# COMPACT_ATOMS: atom_id res chain seq x y z
N MET A 1 9.17 27.60 22.83
CA MET A 1 7.93 27.05 23.42
C MET A 1 7.03 26.61 22.29
N ALA A 2 6.55 25.37 22.35
CA ALA A 2 5.80 24.71 21.30
C ALA A 2 4.34 25.19 21.21
N THR A 3 3.82 25.25 19.98
CA THR A 3 2.41 24.97 19.66
C THR A 3 2.35 24.32 18.27
N VAL A 4 2.42 22.99 18.21
CA VAL A 4 1.88 22.22 17.09
C VAL A 4 0.41 21.97 17.44
N SER A 5 -0.54 22.57 16.72
CA SER A 5 -1.98 22.51 17.03
C SER A 5 -2.87 22.09 15.84
N ASP A 6 -3.30 20.82 15.88
CA ASP A 6 -4.67 20.27 15.75
C ASP A 6 -5.58 20.48 14.50
N THR A 7 -5.07 20.86 13.31
CA THR A 7 -5.96 21.23 12.16
C THR A 7 -5.81 20.46 10.84
N GLY A 8 -4.70 19.75 10.58
CA GLY A 8 -4.46 19.11 9.26
C GLY A 8 -5.20 17.79 8.99
N TRP A 9 -5.41 16.96 10.01
CA TRP A 9 -5.97 15.61 9.91
C TRP A 9 -7.50 15.56 9.78
N ASN A 10 -8.22 16.52 10.38
CA ASN A 10 -9.69 16.55 10.39
C ASN A 10 -10.31 16.96 9.04
N GLY A 11 -9.58 17.71 8.20
CA GLY A 11 -9.99 18.04 6.83
C GLY A 11 -9.94 16.84 5.86
N TRP A 12 -8.92 15.99 6.00
CA TRP A 12 -8.73 14.79 5.18
C TRP A 12 -9.78 13.70 5.44
N LYS A 13 -10.18 13.54 6.70
CA LYS A 13 -11.28 12.69 7.17
C LYS A 13 -12.65 13.05 6.57
N THR A 14 -12.87 14.33 6.26
CA THR A 14 -14.12 14.81 5.66
C THR A 14 -14.13 14.65 4.13
N SER A 15 -12.96 14.80 3.49
CA SER A 15 -12.76 14.61 2.04
C SER A 15 -13.00 13.16 1.58
N ILE A 16 -12.53 12.15 2.33
CA ILE A 16 -12.80 10.73 2.00
C ILE A 16 -14.27 10.36 2.16
N LYS A 17 -14.95 10.92 3.16
CA LYS A 17 -16.38 10.69 3.42
C LYS A 17 -17.27 11.18 2.26
N PHE A 18 -16.90 12.30 1.63
CA PHE A 18 -17.56 12.80 0.41
C PHE A 18 -17.23 11.96 -0.84
N LYS A 19 -15.97 11.53 -1.01
CA LYS A 19 -15.55 10.71 -2.18
C LYS A 19 -16.27 9.37 -2.26
N MET A 20 -16.38 8.66 -1.14
CA MET A 20 -17.04 7.35 -1.10
C MET A 20 -18.58 7.48 -1.24
N GLY A 21 -19.15 8.61 -0.82
CA GLY A 21 -20.55 8.96 -1.08
C GLY A 21 -20.84 9.20 -2.57
N ASN A 22 -19.98 9.95 -3.27
CA ASN A 22 -20.13 10.20 -4.72
C ASN A 22 -19.88 8.94 -5.57
N LEU A 23 -18.93 8.10 -5.18
CA LEU A 23 -18.68 6.81 -5.83
C LEU A 23 -19.94 5.92 -5.76
N ARG A 24 -20.58 5.78 -4.59
CA ARG A 24 -21.87 5.06 -4.44
C ARG A 24 -23.01 5.67 -5.26
N ASN A 25 -23.08 7.00 -5.37
CA ASN A 25 -24.09 7.67 -6.21
C ASN A 25 -23.86 7.41 -7.71
N LYS A 26 -22.60 7.42 -8.17
CA LYS A 26 -22.25 7.22 -9.59
C LYS A 26 -22.45 5.76 -10.00
N MET A 27 -22.05 4.81 -9.15
CA MET A 27 -22.27 3.38 -9.36
C MET A 27 -23.76 3.00 -9.37
N ARG A 28 -24.61 3.75 -8.64
CA ARG A 28 -26.08 3.64 -8.71
C ARG A 28 -26.67 4.13 -10.04
N LYS A 29 -26.17 5.26 -10.58
CA LYS A 29 -26.68 5.88 -11.82
C LYS A 29 -26.34 5.09 -13.10
N ILE A 30 -25.28 4.28 -13.07
CA ILE A 30 -24.83 3.48 -14.22
C ILE A 30 -25.26 2.01 -14.16
N GLY A 31 -26.16 1.66 -13.23
CA GLY A 31 -26.87 0.37 -13.24
C GLY A 31 -26.16 -0.81 -12.56
N CYS A 32 -25.16 -0.57 -11.71
CA CYS A 32 -24.50 -1.64 -10.96
C CYS A 32 -25.42 -2.22 -9.86
N LEU A 33 -25.83 -3.48 -10.04
CA LEU A 33 -26.84 -4.14 -9.22
C LEU A 33 -26.53 -4.12 -7.71
N GLU A 34 -25.32 -4.42 -7.26
CA GLU A 34 -24.97 -4.46 -5.83
C GLU A 34 -25.17 -3.12 -5.10
N VAL A 35 -25.10 -1.99 -5.80
CA VAL A 35 -25.31 -0.65 -5.25
C VAL A 35 -26.73 -0.12 -5.52
N ALA A 36 -27.50 -0.82 -6.36
CA ALA A 36 -28.87 -0.47 -6.76
C ALA A 36 -29.96 -1.36 -6.13
N VAL A 37 -29.62 -2.55 -5.60
CA VAL A 37 -30.59 -3.50 -4.99
C VAL A 37 -31.32 -2.90 -3.77
N ASN A 38 -30.72 -1.94 -3.07
CA ASN A 38 -31.37 -1.24 -1.95
C ASN A 38 -32.14 0.03 -2.38
N ALA A 39 -32.12 0.40 -3.66
CA ALA A 39 -32.71 1.67 -4.13
C ALA A 39 -34.22 1.57 -4.42
N GLY A 40 -34.77 0.37 -4.57
CA GLY A 40 -36.11 0.16 -5.12
C GLY A 40 -37.15 -0.35 -4.12
N LYS A 41 -37.00 -0.17 -2.80
CA LYS A 41 -38.09 -0.55 -1.89
C LYS A 41 -39.24 0.43 -2.08
N ARG A 42 -40.37 -0.08 -2.57
CA ARG A 42 -41.66 0.62 -2.53
C ARG A 42 -41.85 1.22 -1.15
N SER A 43 -41.94 2.54 -1.08
CA SER A 43 -42.05 3.30 0.16
C SER A 43 -43.17 4.31 0.01
N GLN A 44 -43.62 4.89 1.11
CA GLN A 44 -44.75 5.81 1.11
C GLN A 44 -44.52 7.05 0.23
N GLY A 45 -43.26 7.44 0.00
CA GLY A 45 -42.89 8.55 -0.88
C GLY A 45 -42.67 8.18 -2.35
N HIS A 46 -42.48 6.90 -2.67
CA HIS A 46 -42.28 6.39 -4.03
C HIS A 46 -43.08 5.08 -4.22
N PRO A 47 -44.42 5.18 -4.28
CA PRO A 47 -45.34 4.04 -4.35
C PRO A 47 -45.32 3.30 -5.69
N GLU A 48 -44.62 3.80 -6.71
CA GLU A 48 -44.49 3.21 -8.04
C GLU A 48 -43.38 2.15 -8.18
N ASN A 49 -42.48 2.05 -7.19
CA ASN A 49 -41.36 1.09 -7.24
C ASN A 49 -41.83 -0.37 -7.06
N GLU A 50 -41.09 -1.31 -7.67
CA GLU A 50 -41.38 -2.73 -7.61
C GLU A 50 -41.32 -3.27 -6.16
N PRO A 51 -42.28 -4.14 -5.76
CA PRO A 51 -42.20 -4.79 -4.46
C PRO A 51 -41.03 -5.77 -4.42
N SER A 52 -40.49 -5.96 -3.23
CA SER A 52 -39.34 -6.84 -3.04
C SER A 52 -39.71 -8.28 -3.44
N HIS A 53 -38.84 -8.87 -4.25
CA HIS A 53 -38.71 -10.28 -4.63
C HIS A 53 -39.36 -10.73 -5.95
N SER A 54 -38.53 -11.29 -6.84
CA SER A 54 -38.51 -12.77 -6.98
C SER A 54 -37.55 -13.33 -8.04
N LYS A 55 -36.91 -12.55 -8.94
CA LYS A 55 -36.17 -13.16 -10.08
C LYS A 55 -34.86 -12.48 -10.53
N ILE A 56 -34.08 -11.88 -9.64
CA ILE A 56 -32.76 -11.35 -10.02
C ILE A 56 -31.71 -12.47 -10.00
N LYS A 57 -31.26 -12.88 -11.20
CA LYS A 57 -30.15 -13.81 -11.44
C LYS A 57 -28.85 -13.18 -10.91
N LYS A 58 -28.08 -13.92 -10.11
CA LYS A 58 -26.85 -13.45 -9.47
C LYS A 58 -25.71 -13.28 -10.50
N PRO A 59 -24.99 -12.14 -10.52
CA PRO A 59 -23.72 -12.00 -11.25
C PRO A 59 -22.57 -12.69 -10.50
N ARG A 60 -21.58 -13.21 -11.26
CA ARG A 60 -20.31 -13.75 -10.75
C ARG A 60 -19.19 -12.69 -10.89
N ARG A 61 -18.31 -12.59 -9.87
CA ARG A 61 -17.06 -11.80 -9.75
C ARG A 61 -17.22 -10.26 -9.66
N SER A 62 -17.14 -9.65 -8.46
CA SER A 62 -17.73 -8.31 -8.21
C SER A 62 -16.95 -7.14 -7.57
N GLU A 63 -15.71 -7.17 -7.05
CA GLU A 63 -15.19 -5.96 -6.34
C GLU A 63 -14.03 -5.18 -7.00
N VAL A 64 -13.24 -5.79 -7.88
CA VAL A 64 -12.03 -5.14 -8.46
C VAL A 64 -12.32 -4.02 -9.47
N ASN A 65 -13.50 -4.03 -10.10
CA ASN A 65 -13.87 -2.99 -11.08
C ASN A 65 -14.22 -1.61 -10.45
N TYR A 66 -14.22 -1.49 -9.12
CA TYR A 66 -14.67 -0.28 -8.41
C TYR A 66 -13.53 0.47 -7.71
N LEU A 67 -12.27 0.09 -7.97
CA LEU A 67 -11.14 0.71 -7.30
C LEU A 67 -10.92 2.15 -7.77
N PRO A 68 -10.56 3.07 -6.85
CA PRO A 68 -10.21 4.43 -7.21
C PRO A 68 -8.98 4.41 -8.14
N ASN A 69 -8.96 5.27 -9.17
CA ASN A 69 -7.79 5.39 -10.04
C ASN A 69 -6.64 6.10 -9.30
N PHE A 70 -5.87 5.37 -8.50
CA PHE A 70 -4.80 5.91 -7.66
C PHE A 70 -3.45 5.86 -8.41
N PRO A 71 -2.59 6.90 -8.33
CA PRO A 71 -2.63 8.06 -7.44
C PRO A 71 -3.47 9.26 -7.92
N GLN A 72 -4.04 9.22 -9.12
CA GLN A 72 -4.72 10.36 -9.74
C GLN A 72 -5.96 10.81 -8.94
N GLU A 73 -6.73 9.87 -8.40
CA GLU A 73 -7.91 10.09 -7.57
C GLU A 73 -7.55 10.70 -6.20
N TYR A 74 -6.36 10.40 -5.69
CA TYR A 74 -5.84 11.06 -4.50
C TYR A 74 -5.57 12.52 -4.80
N GLN A 75 -4.72 12.79 -5.80
CA GLN A 75 -4.35 14.15 -6.19
C GLN A 75 -5.59 14.99 -6.51
N ARG A 76 -6.57 14.42 -7.22
CA ARG A 76 -7.81 15.12 -7.58
C ARG A 76 -8.55 15.70 -6.38
N VAL A 77 -8.51 15.06 -5.21
CA VAL A 77 -9.36 15.51 -4.10
C VAL A 77 -8.68 15.68 -2.75
N THR A 78 -7.37 15.53 -2.70
CA THR A 78 -6.54 16.21 -1.68
C THR A 78 -5.83 17.44 -2.24
N ASN A 79 -5.79 17.60 -3.57
CA ASN A 79 -4.91 18.55 -4.29
C ASN A 79 -3.41 18.37 -3.97
N GLU A 80 -3.05 17.24 -3.35
CA GLU A 80 -1.68 16.89 -3.00
C GLU A 80 -1.18 15.79 -3.92
N ASN A 81 0.03 15.94 -4.45
CA ASN A 81 0.69 14.88 -5.19
C ASN A 81 1.37 13.91 -4.21
N LEU A 82 0.63 12.87 -3.81
CA LEU A 82 1.13 11.84 -2.88
C LEU A 82 2.40 11.16 -3.37
N PRO A 83 2.54 10.78 -4.66
CA PRO A 83 3.82 10.33 -5.20
C PRO A 83 4.97 11.28 -4.93
N ASN A 84 4.81 12.57 -5.23
CA ASN A 84 5.88 13.55 -5.02
C ASN A 84 6.22 13.68 -3.54
N LYS A 85 5.22 13.75 -2.66
CA LYS A 85 5.44 13.84 -1.20
C LYS A 85 6.15 12.61 -0.67
N PHE A 86 5.66 11.42 -1.04
CA PHE A 86 6.24 10.15 -0.64
C PHE A 86 7.69 10.02 -1.10
N TYR A 87 7.95 10.22 -2.39
CA TYR A 87 9.29 10.07 -2.94
C TYR A 87 10.25 11.15 -2.44
N ALA A 88 9.82 12.41 -2.31
CA ALA A 88 10.68 13.45 -1.75
C ALA A 88 11.13 13.12 -0.32
N GLN A 89 10.21 12.64 0.53
CA GLN A 89 10.51 12.28 1.91
C GLN A 89 11.31 10.98 2.01
N LEU A 90 10.99 9.98 1.19
CA LEU A 90 11.77 8.76 1.10
C LEU A 90 13.20 9.07 0.66
N ASP A 91 13.37 9.82 -0.43
CA ASP A 91 14.68 10.19 -1.00
C ASP A 91 15.51 11.03 -0.06
N TYR A 92 14.87 11.96 0.67
CA TYR A 92 15.53 12.72 1.73
C TYR A 92 16.15 11.81 2.79
N HIS A 93 15.44 10.75 3.19
CA HIS A 93 15.91 9.79 4.19
C HIS A 93 16.76 8.64 3.62
N LEU A 94 16.79 8.42 2.29
CA LEU A 94 17.48 7.29 1.67
C LEU A 94 18.95 7.15 2.10
N PRO A 95 19.80 8.21 2.08
CA PRO A 95 21.20 8.07 2.47
C PRO A 95 21.34 7.53 3.89
N ARG A 96 20.56 8.08 4.82
CA ARG A 96 20.64 7.71 6.23
C ARG A 96 20.04 6.33 6.49
N LEU A 97 18.94 5.97 5.83
CA LEU A 97 18.35 4.63 5.89
C LEU A 97 19.33 3.58 5.36
N MET A 98 20.02 3.84 4.23
CA MET A 98 21.04 2.94 3.70
C MET A 98 22.23 2.78 4.65
N THR A 99 22.69 3.86 5.30
CA THR A 99 23.71 3.77 6.35
C THR A 99 23.23 2.90 7.51
N LEU A 100 21.99 3.06 7.98
CA LEU A 100 21.44 2.27 9.07
C LEU A 100 21.30 0.80 8.70
N LEU A 101 20.87 0.47 7.48
CA LEU A 101 20.81 -0.91 6.99
C LEU A 101 22.19 -1.56 7.07
N ARG A 102 23.25 -0.89 6.56
CA ARG A 102 24.63 -1.38 6.63
C ARG A 102 25.14 -1.51 8.07
N GLN A 103 24.88 -0.52 8.93
CA GLN A 103 25.30 -0.57 10.33
C GLN A 103 24.64 -1.72 11.10
N LYS A 104 23.37 -2.04 10.80
CA LYS A 104 22.64 -3.13 11.45
C LYS A 104 22.99 -4.49 10.81
N SER A 105 23.42 -4.53 9.54
CA SER A 105 23.90 -5.77 8.88
C SER A 105 25.26 -6.23 9.37
N SER A 106 26.12 -5.32 9.84
CA SER A 106 27.43 -5.66 10.41
C SER A 106 27.36 -6.20 11.86
N LYS A 107 26.17 -6.35 12.42
CA LYS A 107 25.96 -6.92 13.77
C LYS A 107 25.79 -8.43 13.69
N THR A 108 25.52 -9.08 14.82
CA THR A 108 25.25 -10.52 14.87
C THR A 108 23.75 -10.82 15.02
N GLY A 109 23.32 -11.96 14.48
CA GLY A 109 21.98 -12.51 14.65
C GLY A 109 21.07 -12.31 13.44
N LYS A 110 19.88 -12.93 13.50
CA LYS A 110 18.98 -13.10 12.34
C LYS A 110 18.63 -11.80 11.59
N THR A 111 18.46 -10.69 12.29
CA THR A 111 18.22 -9.38 11.67
C THR A 111 19.42 -8.93 10.84
N ALA A 112 20.62 -9.07 11.39
CA ALA A 112 21.85 -8.70 10.69
C ALA A 112 22.06 -9.59 9.46
N ASP A 113 21.87 -10.90 9.59
CA ASP A 113 21.97 -11.85 8.47
C ASP A 113 20.98 -11.51 7.35
N THR A 114 19.73 -11.19 7.72
CA THR A 114 18.70 -10.78 6.74
C THR A 114 19.10 -9.51 6.01
N LEU A 115 19.58 -8.48 6.73
CA LEU A 115 20.04 -7.23 6.12
C LEU A 115 21.29 -7.43 5.26
N ALA A 116 22.22 -8.28 5.68
CA ALA A 116 23.42 -8.60 4.91
C ALA A 116 23.06 -9.28 3.59
N ASN A 117 22.08 -10.20 3.59
CA ASN A 117 21.59 -10.83 2.37
C ASN A 117 20.92 -9.82 1.41
N LEU A 118 20.11 -8.88 1.95
CA LEU A 118 19.51 -7.80 1.15
C LEU A 118 20.59 -6.91 0.52
N LEU A 119 21.60 -6.52 1.30
CA LEU A 119 22.67 -5.62 0.87
C LEU A 119 23.64 -6.28 -0.10
N LYS A 120 23.91 -7.57 0.05
CA LYS A 120 24.71 -8.33 -0.92
C LYS A 120 24.12 -8.21 -2.33
N VAL A 121 22.82 -8.48 -2.47
CA VAL A 121 22.13 -8.34 -3.77
C VAL A 121 22.11 -6.88 -4.24
N HIS A 122 21.99 -5.92 -3.30
CA HIS A 122 22.09 -4.50 -3.66
C HIS A 122 23.46 -4.14 -4.23
N ASP A 123 24.55 -4.55 -3.58
CA ASP A 123 25.92 -4.19 -3.95
C ASP A 123 26.39 -4.95 -5.21
N GLU A 124 25.80 -6.11 -5.52
CA GLU A 124 26.02 -6.87 -6.77
C GLU A 124 25.32 -6.25 -8.00
N GLN A 125 24.37 -5.33 -7.79
CA GLN A 125 23.65 -4.69 -8.88
C GLN A 125 24.55 -3.72 -9.65
N GLU A 126 24.66 -3.87 -10.97
CA GLU A 126 25.51 -2.99 -11.80
C GLU A 126 25.05 -1.52 -11.84
N LEU A 127 23.73 -1.30 -11.75
CA LEU A 127 23.11 0.03 -11.80
C LEU A 127 22.45 0.38 -10.47
N HIS A 128 23.06 1.31 -9.73
CA HIS A 128 22.49 1.88 -8.49
C HIS A 128 21.74 3.20 -8.76
N ASP A 129 20.61 3.09 -9.46
CA ASP A 129 19.72 4.22 -9.67
C ASP A 129 18.95 4.62 -8.38
N VAL A 130 17.98 5.53 -8.49
CA VAL A 130 17.16 5.92 -7.32
C VAL A 130 16.18 4.80 -6.93
N ASN A 131 15.63 4.07 -7.90
CA ASN A 131 14.61 3.06 -7.64
C ASN A 131 15.18 1.82 -6.97
N SER A 132 16.40 1.40 -7.31
CA SER A 132 17.11 0.34 -6.60
C SER A 132 17.28 0.66 -5.13
N ARG A 133 17.75 1.87 -4.79
CA ARG A 133 17.88 2.33 -3.39
C ARG A 133 16.52 2.38 -2.67
N ARG A 134 15.48 2.91 -3.33
CA ARG A 134 14.09 2.90 -2.79
C ARG A 134 13.60 1.48 -2.52
N THR A 135 13.79 0.57 -3.46
CA THR A 135 13.42 -0.85 -3.34
C THR A 135 14.16 -1.50 -2.17
N THR A 136 15.47 -1.29 -2.05
CA THR A 136 16.26 -1.80 -0.93
C THR A 136 15.76 -1.29 0.41
N VAL A 137 15.46 0.01 0.50
CA VAL A 137 14.93 0.62 1.73
C VAL A 137 13.52 0.09 2.04
N ILE A 138 12.62 0.00 1.06
CA ILE A 138 11.25 -0.53 1.28
C ILE A 138 11.29 -1.98 1.75
N ARG A 139 12.19 -2.81 1.21
CA ARG A 139 12.40 -4.20 1.65
C ARG A 139 13.13 -4.29 3.01
N GLY A 140 13.99 -3.33 3.31
CA GLY A 140 14.79 -3.28 4.55
C GLY A 140 14.04 -2.69 5.76
N LEU A 141 13.07 -1.80 5.54
CA LEU A 141 12.29 -1.13 6.60
C LEU A 141 11.64 -2.11 7.59
N PRO A 142 10.94 -3.18 7.14
CA PRO A 142 10.40 -4.18 8.06
C PRO A 142 11.47 -4.81 8.95
N VAL A 143 12.64 -5.09 8.39
CA VAL A 143 13.74 -5.72 9.11
C VAL A 143 14.31 -4.77 10.17
N LEU A 144 14.48 -3.47 9.85
CA LEU A 144 14.90 -2.44 10.81
C LEU A 144 13.90 -2.28 11.97
N LEU A 145 12.61 -2.29 11.66
CA LEU A 145 11.54 -2.11 12.64
C LEU A 145 11.17 -3.39 13.40
N ARG A 146 11.81 -4.51 13.05
CA ARG A 146 11.54 -5.86 13.58
C ARG A 146 10.09 -6.29 13.34
N ASP A 147 9.54 -5.81 12.24
CA ASP A 147 8.31 -6.33 11.67
C ASP A 147 8.57 -7.70 11.05
N LYS A 148 7.54 -8.53 10.99
CA LYS A 148 7.61 -9.87 10.43
C LYS A 148 6.79 -9.86 9.15
N ASP A 149 7.45 -9.94 8.01
CA ASP A 149 6.71 -10.11 6.76
C ASP A 149 5.97 -11.47 6.79
N LEU A 150 4.64 -11.42 6.76
CA LEU A 150 3.76 -12.58 6.76
C LEU A 150 3.18 -12.82 5.37
N GLY A 151 4.02 -12.70 4.34
CA GLY A 151 3.63 -12.86 2.94
C GLY A 151 3.00 -11.59 2.34
N PHE A 152 3.35 -10.41 2.84
CA PHE A 152 3.05 -9.15 2.19
C PHE A 152 3.91 -8.97 0.95
N PHE A 153 5.22 -9.21 1.03
CA PHE A 153 6.07 -9.23 -0.16
C PHE A 153 6.19 -10.65 -0.69
N ARG A 154 5.62 -10.91 -1.88
CA ARG A 154 5.68 -12.20 -2.56
C ARG A 154 6.48 -12.07 -3.85
N THR A 155 7.15 -13.15 -4.24
CA THR A 155 7.81 -13.24 -5.54
C THR A 155 7.46 -14.55 -6.23
N THR A 156 7.20 -14.50 -7.53
CA THR A 156 6.96 -15.66 -8.39
C THR A 156 7.70 -15.55 -9.72
N LEU A 157 7.87 -16.69 -10.39
CA LEU A 157 8.31 -16.74 -11.77
C LEU A 157 7.17 -16.37 -12.72
N ILE A 158 7.51 -15.79 -13.86
CA ILE A 158 6.56 -15.34 -14.90
C ILE A 158 5.60 -16.45 -15.37
N ASP A 159 6.04 -17.70 -15.32
CA ASP A 159 5.27 -18.86 -15.76
C ASP A 159 4.25 -19.35 -14.71
N ASN A 160 4.25 -18.79 -13.50
CA ASN A 160 3.34 -19.22 -12.43
C ASN A 160 2.86 -18.11 -11.46
N PRO A 161 2.28 -16.99 -11.93
CA PRO A 161 1.90 -15.90 -11.05
C PRO A 161 0.61 -16.14 -10.26
N GLU A 162 -0.33 -16.92 -10.79
CA GLU A 162 -1.67 -17.11 -10.19
C GLU A 162 -1.66 -17.96 -8.91
N VAL A 163 -0.66 -18.83 -8.73
CA VAL A 163 -0.61 -19.75 -7.57
C VAL A 163 -0.29 -19.03 -6.25
N LEU A 164 0.32 -17.84 -6.29
CA LEU A 164 0.72 -17.13 -5.07
C LEU A 164 -0.33 -16.15 -4.53
N THR A 165 -1.48 -16.00 -5.18
CA THR A 165 -2.54 -15.08 -4.72
C THR A 165 -3.48 -15.70 -3.69
N GLU A 166 -3.37 -17.00 -3.40
CA GLU A 166 -4.13 -17.65 -2.33
C GLU A 166 -3.68 -17.13 -0.94
N ASP A 167 -4.65 -16.87 -0.06
CA ASP A 167 -4.50 -16.41 1.32
C ASP A 167 -3.87 -15.02 1.54
N ALA A 168 -3.90 -14.13 0.55
CA ALA A 168 -3.40 -12.75 0.64
C ALA A 168 -4.54 -11.71 0.67
N SER A 169 -4.84 -11.17 1.86
CA SER A 169 -5.78 -10.04 1.96
C SER A 169 -5.21 -8.74 1.38
N VAL A 170 -3.91 -8.49 1.59
CA VAL A 170 -3.16 -7.34 1.06
C VAL A 170 -1.70 -7.77 0.83
N ALA A 171 -1.22 -7.71 -0.41
CA ALA A 171 0.15 -8.08 -0.75
C ALA A 171 0.69 -7.36 -2.01
N LEU A 172 2.01 -7.42 -2.20
CA LEU A 172 2.72 -7.07 -3.42
C LEU A 172 3.33 -8.34 -4.01
N LEU A 173 2.90 -8.69 -5.23
CA LEU A 173 3.42 -9.83 -5.97
C LEU A 173 4.42 -9.35 -7.03
N THR A 174 5.69 -9.62 -6.79
CA THR A 174 6.78 -9.38 -7.75
C THR A 174 6.86 -10.57 -8.71
N VAL A 175 6.83 -10.30 -10.01
CA VAL A 175 6.97 -11.32 -11.05
C VAL A 175 8.33 -11.16 -11.72
N VAL A 176 9.10 -12.24 -11.80
CA VAL A 176 10.48 -12.22 -12.33
C VAL A 176 10.70 -13.34 -13.34
N HIS A 177 11.72 -13.21 -14.18
CA HIS A 177 12.11 -14.26 -15.12
C HIS A 177 12.75 -15.45 -14.42
N GLU A 178 13.64 -15.18 -13.46
CA GLU A 178 14.45 -16.19 -12.81
C GLU A 178 14.73 -15.86 -11.34
N ASN A 179 15.24 -16.85 -10.61
CA ASN A 179 15.70 -16.71 -9.23
C ASN A 179 14.69 -16.08 -8.26
N ALA A 180 13.44 -16.55 -8.25
CA ALA A 180 12.39 -16.06 -7.34
C ALA A 180 12.73 -16.15 -5.83
N ALA A 181 13.78 -16.90 -5.47
CA ALA A 181 14.28 -17.02 -4.11
C ALA A 181 15.15 -15.83 -3.66
N ALA A 182 15.55 -14.93 -4.57
CA ALA A 182 16.34 -13.77 -4.20
C ALA A 182 15.57 -12.86 -3.23
N PRO A 183 16.25 -12.23 -2.25
CA PRO A 183 15.58 -11.44 -1.23
C PRO A 183 15.10 -10.07 -1.75
N ILE A 184 15.58 -9.59 -2.91
CA ILE A 184 15.17 -8.36 -3.60
C ILE A 184 15.30 -8.57 -5.12
N HIS A 185 14.44 -7.88 -5.89
CA HIS A 185 14.52 -7.79 -7.35
C HIS A 185 14.44 -6.33 -7.77
N TYR A 186 15.40 -5.88 -8.59
CA TYR A 186 15.50 -4.50 -9.07
C TYR A 186 14.93 -4.29 -10.48
N ASP A 187 14.87 -5.37 -11.27
CA ASP A 187 14.28 -5.39 -12.61
C ASP A 187 13.22 -6.49 -12.73
N PRO A 188 12.08 -6.35 -12.04
CA PRO A 188 10.99 -7.31 -12.17
C PRO A 188 10.29 -7.13 -13.52
N VAL A 189 9.72 -8.21 -14.04
CA VAL A 189 8.80 -8.17 -15.19
C VAL A 189 7.64 -7.22 -14.86
N ARG A 190 7.13 -7.35 -13.63
CA ARG A 190 6.10 -6.49 -13.06
C ARG A 190 5.97 -6.68 -11.55
N VAL A 191 5.31 -5.73 -10.90
CA VAL A 191 4.84 -5.83 -9.53
C VAL A 191 3.34 -5.60 -9.49
N SER A 192 2.59 -6.63 -9.10
CA SER A 192 1.13 -6.57 -8.98
C SER A 192 0.71 -6.28 -7.54
N VAL A 193 -0.25 -5.38 -7.37
CA VAL A 193 -0.94 -5.17 -6.10
C VAL A 193 -2.04 -6.22 -5.97
N VAL A 194 -2.05 -6.94 -4.85
CA VAL A 194 -3.05 -7.96 -4.55
C VAL A 194 -3.91 -7.48 -3.40
N LEU A 195 -5.23 -7.47 -3.60
CA LEU A 195 -6.25 -7.18 -2.60
C LEU A 195 -7.27 -8.32 -2.62
N GLU A 196 -7.58 -8.88 -1.44
CA GLU A 196 -8.56 -9.96 -1.29
C GLU A 196 -8.36 -11.13 -2.28
N ASN A 197 -7.10 -11.56 -2.44
CA ASN A 197 -6.67 -12.62 -3.36
C ASN A 197 -6.81 -12.29 -4.86
N GLU A 198 -7.15 -11.05 -5.24
CA GLU A 198 -7.21 -10.63 -6.64
C GLU A 198 -6.09 -9.64 -6.97
N MET A 199 -5.49 -9.79 -8.16
CA MET A 199 -4.54 -8.81 -8.71
C MET A 199 -5.32 -7.61 -9.25
N VAL A 200 -5.10 -6.44 -8.66
CA VAL A 200 -5.93 -5.27 -8.92
C VAL A 200 -5.28 -4.20 -9.80
N THR A 201 -3.96 -4.10 -9.77
CA THR A 201 -3.17 -3.22 -10.63
C THR A 201 -1.74 -3.75 -10.73
N THR A 202 -1.02 -3.31 -11.75
CA THR A 202 0.35 -3.74 -12.04
C THR A 202 1.23 -2.53 -12.34
N HIS A 203 2.45 -2.56 -11.81
CA HIS A 203 3.45 -1.50 -11.97
C HIS A 203 4.80 -2.09 -12.38
N SER A 204 5.67 -1.26 -12.93
CA SER A 204 7.01 -1.68 -13.36
C SER A 204 7.98 -1.85 -12.19
N GLN A 205 7.74 -1.16 -11.07
CA GLN A 205 8.70 -1.04 -9.98
C GLN A 205 8.04 -1.19 -8.61
N LEU A 206 8.74 -1.84 -7.67
CA LEU A 206 8.25 -2.09 -6.31
C LEU A 206 7.84 -0.80 -5.55
N PRO A 207 8.62 0.30 -5.58
CA PRO A 207 8.28 1.50 -4.83
C PRO A 207 6.95 2.12 -5.25
N GLU A 208 6.64 2.05 -6.55
CA GLU A 208 5.38 2.54 -7.10
C GLU A 208 4.20 1.67 -6.64
N ALA A 209 4.32 0.35 -6.81
CA ALA A 209 3.28 -0.58 -6.37
C ALA A 209 3.02 -0.48 -4.85
N PHE A 210 4.08 -0.31 -4.05
CA PHE A 210 3.97 -0.09 -2.60
C PHE A 210 3.19 1.18 -2.26
N LEU A 211 3.49 2.29 -2.94
CA LEU A 211 2.77 3.55 -2.77
C LEU A 211 1.30 3.42 -3.18
N VAL A 212 1.02 2.75 -4.29
CA VAL A 212 -0.34 2.52 -4.78
C VAL A 212 -1.15 1.69 -3.80
N LEU A 213 -0.55 0.62 -3.28
CA LEU A 213 -1.16 -0.20 -2.26
C LEU A 213 -1.40 0.56 -0.95
N PHE A 214 -0.45 1.40 -0.51
CA PHE A 214 -0.65 2.33 0.61
C PHE A 214 -1.87 3.23 0.37
N GLY A 215 -1.97 3.78 -0.83
CA GLY A 215 -3.12 4.55 -1.30
C GLY A 215 -4.45 3.80 -1.18
N PHE A 216 -4.50 2.55 -1.65
CA PHE A 216 -5.69 1.70 -1.54
C PHE A 216 -6.05 1.37 -0.10
N MET A 217 -5.07 1.01 0.73
CA MET A 217 -5.33 0.75 2.15
C MET A 217 -5.97 1.97 2.80
N TYR A 218 -5.53 3.18 2.45
CA TYR A 218 -6.13 4.38 2.99
C TYR A 218 -7.52 4.68 2.39
N ALA A 219 -7.67 4.60 1.08
CA ALA A 219 -8.92 4.93 0.38
C ALA A 219 -10.06 3.94 0.72
N LEU A 220 -9.72 2.68 0.90
CA LEU A 220 -10.65 1.59 1.24
C LEU A 220 -10.74 1.33 2.75
N HIS A 221 -9.98 2.09 3.56
CA HIS A 221 -9.92 1.93 5.00
C HIS A 221 -9.54 0.50 5.45
N LEU A 222 -8.60 -0.10 4.73
CA LEU A 222 -8.06 -1.42 5.09
C LEU A 222 -7.14 -1.29 6.30
N LYS A 223 -7.12 -2.34 7.12
CA LYS A 223 -6.12 -2.45 8.17
C LYS A 223 -4.75 -2.71 7.55
N TYR A 224 -3.71 -2.10 8.10
CA TYR A 224 -2.35 -2.46 7.72
C TYR A 224 -2.08 -3.95 8.01
N PRO A 225 -1.28 -4.62 7.16
CA PRO A 225 -0.86 -6.00 7.39
C PRO A 225 -0.27 -6.14 8.79
N LYS A 226 -0.79 -7.08 9.59
CA LYS A 226 -0.40 -7.26 11.02
C LYS A 226 1.10 -7.42 11.20
N GLY A 227 1.75 -8.08 10.24
CA GLY A 227 3.19 -8.30 10.23
C GLY A 227 4.03 -7.04 10.01
N LEU A 228 3.45 -6.00 9.40
CA LEU A 228 4.14 -4.78 8.95
C LEU A 228 3.60 -3.50 9.61
N ALA A 229 2.98 -3.62 10.79
CA ALA A 229 2.29 -2.50 11.43
C ALA A 229 3.21 -1.29 11.67
N LYS A 230 4.46 -1.51 12.10
CA LYS A 230 5.40 -0.42 12.37
C LYS A 230 5.95 0.19 11.09
N THR A 231 6.11 -0.62 10.04
CA THR A 231 6.54 -0.18 8.71
C THR A 231 5.52 0.79 8.14
N PHE A 232 4.24 0.44 8.20
CA PHE A 232 3.17 1.33 7.74
C PHE A 232 2.96 2.53 8.66
N GLU A 233 3.17 2.39 9.96
CA GLU A 233 3.22 3.53 10.89
C GLU A 233 4.34 4.51 10.51
N PHE A 234 5.54 4.01 10.23
CA PHE A 234 6.67 4.82 9.78
C PHE A 234 6.35 5.56 8.48
N VAL A 235 5.81 4.86 7.48
CA VAL A 235 5.42 5.48 6.20
C VAL A 235 4.36 6.56 6.42
N GLN A 236 3.29 6.26 7.16
CA GLN A 236 2.19 7.20 7.40
C GLN A 236 2.64 8.44 8.18
N LYS A 237 3.36 8.24 9.28
CA LYS A 237 3.63 9.31 10.26
C LYS A 237 4.95 10.03 10.04
N VAL A 238 5.98 9.30 9.61
CA VAL A 238 7.32 9.85 9.41
C VAL A 238 7.49 10.35 7.99
N LEU A 239 7.21 9.51 6.99
CA LEU A 239 7.39 9.92 5.58
C LEU A 239 6.28 10.85 5.10
N LEU A 240 5.03 10.62 5.50
CA LEU A 240 3.89 11.36 4.93
C LEU A 240 3.29 12.41 5.87
N GLY A 241 3.65 12.42 7.16
CA GLY A 241 3.13 13.36 8.15
C GLY A 241 1.60 13.32 8.27
N MET A 242 0.99 12.15 8.06
CA MET A 242 -0.46 11.98 7.97
C MET A 242 -1.12 11.67 9.33
N ASP A 243 -0.41 11.66 10.45
CA ASP A 243 -0.99 11.49 11.80
C ASP A 243 0.01 11.99 12.86
N ASP A 244 -0.42 12.97 13.66
CA ASP A 244 0.37 13.60 14.73
C ASP A 244 0.38 12.79 16.03
N GLY A 245 -0.31 11.63 16.03
CA GLY A 245 -0.36 10.72 17.15
C GLY A 245 1.00 10.10 17.47
N LYS A 246 1.19 9.74 18.74
CA LYS A 246 2.44 9.18 19.26
C LYS A 246 2.95 8.01 18.41
N LEU A 247 4.26 8.01 18.16
CA LEU A 247 4.97 6.92 17.49
C LEU A 247 5.20 5.76 18.46
N SER A 248 5.11 4.53 17.97
CA SER A 248 5.58 3.36 18.69
C SER A 248 7.07 3.50 19.03
N PRO A 249 7.56 2.91 20.14
CA PRO A 249 8.95 3.08 20.56
C PRO A 249 9.98 2.76 19.46
N SER A 250 9.73 1.71 18.67
CA SER A 250 10.61 1.32 17.56
C SER A 250 10.62 2.37 16.44
N VAL A 251 9.45 2.89 16.05
CA VAL A 251 9.35 3.92 15.00
C VAL A 251 9.92 5.25 15.48
N GLN A 252 9.72 5.61 16.76
CA GLN A 252 10.34 6.78 17.36
C GLN A 252 11.87 6.67 17.37
N THR A 253 12.40 5.49 17.70
CA THR A 253 13.85 5.24 17.71
C THR A 253 14.41 5.41 16.30
N LEU A 254 13.77 4.78 15.31
CA LEU A 254 14.20 4.93 13.92
C LEU A 254 14.11 6.38 13.45
N LYS A 255 13.01 7.10 13.72
CA LYS A 255 12.88 8.52 13.39
C LYS A 255 14.02 9.36 13.99
N ASN A 256 14.41 9.09 15.24
CA ASN A 256 15.53 9.79 15.87
C ASN A 256 16.88 9.43 15.24
N GLU A 257 17.07 8.19 14.79
CA GLU A 257 18.28 7.78 14.06
C GLU A 257 18.37 8.44 12.66
N LEU A 258 17.26 8.98 12.13
CA LEU A 258 17.17 9.66 10.82
C LEU A 258 17.36 11.18 10.87
N MET A 259 17.28 11.79 12.05
CA MET A 259 17.54 13.21 12.30
C MET A 259 19.03 13.45 12.57
#